data_AF-A0A0V1ALD0-F1
#
_entry.id   AF-A0A0V1ALD0-F1
#
_cell.length_a   1.000
_cell.length_b   1.000
_cell.length_c   1.000
_cell.angle_alpha   90.00
_cell.angle_beta   90.00
_cell.angle_gamma   90.00
#
_symmetry.space_group_name_H-M   'P 1'
#
loop_
_entity.id
_entity.type
_entity.pdbx_description
1 polymer ?
#
loop_
_entity_poly.entity_id
_entity_poly.type
_entity_poly.pdbx_seq_one_letter_code
_entity_poly.pdbx_strand_id
1 'polypeptide(L)'
;MKIETVKRRQQIEQKRLRETIQQVLDQLETDSSELAVRNALRALDAQYAEAHRAQVTLEDVLPDGESLEAVLNEWRELCKEVFTTRTRADTFLKEKEESKEPMATSALTEKSGSKSQLGKLKPVPLPKFDGNILEFKSFWDQFEVSIDRREDLGAITKFLHLRSCLSGAALKAIEGITVCAENYPEVVQTLHNRFHRVPEVVESHVLKVVSLKECSDDGAADLTRLHDDLNRHFLELRALGKD
;
A
#
# COMPACT_ATOMS: atom_id res chain seq x y z
N MET A 1 22.58 -18.84 26.78
CA MET A 1 23.40 -19.14 25.59
C MET A 1 22.70 -19.01 24.23
N LYS A 2 21.66 -19.78 23.88
CA LYS A 2 21.03 -19.66 22.54
C LYS A 2 20.37 -18.28 22.30
N ILE A 3 19.54 -17.81 23.25
CA ILE A 3 18.84 -16.51 23.16
C ILE A 3 19.83 -15.34 23.07
N GLU A 4 20.90 -15.33 23.87
CA GLU A 4 21.92 -14.27 23.84
C GLU A 4 22.66 -14.21 22.50
N THR A 5 22.88 -15.36 21.87
CA THR A 5 23.53 -15.43 20.55
C THR A 5 22.61 -14.87 19.46
N VAL A 6 21.32 -15.21 19.52
CA VAL A 6 20.30 -14.68 18.60
C VAL A 6 20.12 -13.17 18.80
N LYS A 7 20.01 -12.70 20.05
CA LYS A 7 19.92 -11.28 20.39
C LYS A 7 21.14 -10.50 19.90
N ARG A 8 22.34 -11.06 20.08
CA ARG A 8 23.58 -10.46 19.54
C ARG A 8 23.54 -10.35 18.02
N ARG A 9 23.05 -11.39 17.31
CA ARG A 9 22.93 -11.36 15.86
C ARG A 9 21.93 -10.30 15.40
N GLN A 10 20.77 -10.23 16.03
CA GLN A 10 19.75 -9.22 15.75
C GLN A 10 20.29 -7.80 15.92
N GLN A 11 21.02 -7.52 17.01
CA GLN A 11 21.63 -6.21 17.24
C GLN A 11 22.67 -5.85 16.16
N ILE A 12 23.46 -6.82 15.70
CA ILE A 12 24.45 -6.60 14.63
C ILE A 12 23.74 -6.20 13.34
N GLU A 13 22.68 -6.91 12.95
CA GLU A 13 21.98 -6.60 11.70
C GLU A 13 21.19 -5.30 11.79
N GLN A 14 20.59 -4.97 12.94
CA GLN A 14 19.97 -3.66 13.17
C GLN A 14 21.00 -2.53 13.04
N LYS A 15 22.21 -2.70 13.58
CA LYS A 15 23.27 -1.70 13.47
C LYS A 15 23.68 -1.49 12.02
N ARG A 16 23.91 -2.56 11.26
CA ARG A 16 24.23 -2.49 9.83
C ARG A 16 23.13 -1.85 9.00
N LEU A 17 21.87 -2.12 9.33
CA LEU A 17 20.73 -1.46 8.71
C LEU A 17 20.75 0.05 8.96
N ARG A 18 20.99 0.49 10.20
CA ARG A 18 21.13 1.92 10.53
C ARG A 18 22.32 2.57 9.83
N GLU A 19 23.45 1.88 9.71
CA GLU A 19 24.61 2.36 8.93
C GLU A 19 24.25 2.55 7.45
N THR A 20 23.48 1.62 6.88
CA THR A 20 23.02 1.72 5.48
C THR A 20 22.00 2.83 5.29
N ILE A 21 21.10 3.05 6.26
CA ILE A 21 20.19 4.20 6.29
C ILE A 21 20.98 5.50 6.25
N GLN A 22 21.99 5.65 7.12
CA GLN A 22 22.84 6.84 7.15
C GLN A 22 23.56 7.04 5.82
N GLN A 23 24.10 5.97 5.23
CA GLN A 23 24.75 6.04 3.92
C GLN A 23 23.81 6.55 2.82
N VAL A 24 22.53 6.13 2.83
CA VAL A 24 21.53 6.66 1.88
C VAL A 24 21.33 8.15 2.14
N LEU A 25 21.13 8.56 3.39
CA LEU A 25 20.93 9.98 3.74
C LEU A 25 22.13 10.85 3.31
N ASP A 26 23.35 10.40 3.56
CA ASP A 26 24.57 11.11 3.14
C ASP A 26 24.64 11.28 1.61
N GLN A 27 24.18 10.28 0.85
CA GLN A 27 24.10 10.38 -0.61
C GLN A 27 23.05 11.41 -1.07
N LEU A 28 21.95 11.56 -0.33
CA LEU A 28 20.95 12.59 -0.61
C LEU A 28 21.46 13.99 -0.29
N GLU A 29 22.26 14.15 0.77
CA GLU A 29 22.85 15.44 1.17
C GLU A 29 23.99 15.89 0.24
N THR A 30 24.76 14.94 -0.30
CA THR A 30 25.89 15.22 -1.19
C THR A 30 25.50 15.45 -2.66
N ASP A 31 24.20 15.57 -2.94
CA ASP A 31 23.62 15.67 -4.28
C ASP A 31 24.17 14.59 -5.25
N SER A 32 24.36 13.37 -4.71
CA SER A 32 24.98 12.24 -5.42
C SER A 32 24.22 11.88 -6.69
N SER A 33 24.91 11.17 -7.61
CA SER A 33 24.29 10.74 -8.85
C SER A 33 23.04 9.88 -8.62
N GLU A 34 22.06 10.00 -9.51
CA GLU A 34 20.83 9.21 -9.53
C GLU A 34 21.11 7.69 -9.41
N LEU A 35 22.16 7.22 -10.09
CA LEU A 35 22.61 5.82 -10.05
C LEU A 35 23.17 5.43 -8.67
N ALA A 36 23.90 6.33 -8.01
CA ALA A 36 24.42 6.08 -6.67
C ALA A 36 23.28 5.89 -5.66
N VAL A 37 22.30 6.79 -5.67
CA VAL A 37 21.13 6.72 -4.79
C VAL A 37 20.31 5.44 -5.04
N ARG A 38 20.11 5.05 -6.31
CA ARG A 38 19.44 3.77 -6.66
C ARG A 38 20.21 2.55 -6.15
N ASN A 39 21.54 2.57 -6.23
CA ASN A 39 22.36 1.47 -5.71
C ASN A 39 22.34 1.41 -4.17
N ALA A 40 22.35 2.56 -3.50
CA ALA A 40 22.23 2.62 -2.05
C ALA A 40 20.86 2.14 -1.56
N LEU A 41 19.78 2.45 -2.30
CA LEU A 41 18.45 1.90 -2.03
C LEU A 41 18.38 0.37 -2.15
N ARG A 42 19.06 -0.21 -3.16
CA ARG A 42 19.16 -1.68 -3.27
C ARG A 42 19.92 -2.30 -2.10
N ALA A 43 21.00 -1.65 -1.66
CA ALA A 43 21.75 -2.08 -0.49
C ALA A 43 20.91 -2.00 0.79
N LEU A 44 20.12 -0.93 0.96
CA LEU A 44 19.17 -0.75 2.05
C LEU A 44 18.14 -1.89 2.08
N ASP A 45 17.56 -2.23 0.92
CA ASP A 45 16.58 -3.32 0.80
C ASP A 45 17.18 -4.69 1.18
N ALA A 46 18.40 -4.98 0.71
CA ALA A 46 19.10 -6.21 1.05
C ALA A 46 19.40 -6.30 2.56
N GLN A 47 19.91 -5.21 3.15
CA GLN A 47 20.25 -5.17 4.57
C GLN A 47 19.00 -5.21 5.46
N TYR A 48 17.89 -4.63 5.02
CA TYR A 48 16.60 -4.74 5.71
C TYR A 48 16.12 -6.19 5.78
N ALA A 49 16.25 -6.95 4.68
CA ALA A 49 15.89 -8.38 4.66
C ALA A 49 16.77 -9.23 5.60
N GLU A 50 18.06 -8.92 5.73
CA GLU A 50 18.95 -9.57 6.70
C GLU A 50 18.56 -9.26 8.15
N ALA A 51 18.29 -7.99 8.44
CA ALA A 51 17.85 -7.56 9.77
C ALA A 51 16.49 -8.16 10.14
N HIS A 52 15.57 -8.25 9.20
CA HIS A 52 14.27 -8.88 9.40
C HIS A 52 14.40 -10.38 9.72
N ARG A 53 15.27 -11.11 9.00
CA ARG A 53 15.51 -12.54 9.29
C ARG A 53 16.07 -12.74 10.71
N ALA A 54 16.99 -11.88 11.14
CA ALA A 54 17.53 -11.95 12.50
C ALA A 54 16.49 -11.56 13.57
N GLN A 55 15.59 -10.63 13.24
CA GLN A 55 14.48 -10.22 14.08
C GLN A 55 13.46 -11.36 14.29
N VAL A 56 13.00 -12.01 13.23
CA VAL A 56 12.08 -13.17 13.31
C VAL A 56 12.69 -14.28 14.17
N THR A 57 13.97 -14.57 13.94
CA THR A 57 14.67 -15.58 14.74
C THR A 57 14.67 -15.22 16.23
N LEU A 58 14.72 -13.94 16.61
CA LEU A 58 14.66 -13.50 18.01
C LEU A 58 13.26 -13.62 18.59
N GLU A 59 12.23 -13.28 17.81
CA GLU A 59 10.83 -13.42 18.19
C GLU A 59 10.48 -14.89 18.50
N ASP A 60 10.97 -15.83 17.69
CA ASP A 60 10.72 -17.27 17.87
C ASP A 60 11.30 -17.87 19.16
N VAL A 61 12.36 -17.29 19.73
CA VAL A 61 13.00 -17.77 20.97
C VAL A 61 12.64 -16.96 22.21
N LEU A 62 11.95 -15.83 22.06
CA LEU A 62 11.51 -15.02 23.20
C LEU A 62 10.17 -15.53 23.73
N PRO A 63 9.97 -15.53 25.06
CA PRO A 63 8.67 -15.81 25.64
C PRO A 63 7.70 -14.64 25.39
N ASP A 64 6.42 -14.97 25.24
CA ASP A 64 5.34 -13.99 25.13
C ASP A 64 5.29 -13.07 26.36
N GLY A 65 4.99 -11.79 26.13
CA GLY A 65 4.87 -10.77 27.17
C GLY A 65 5.70 -9.51 26.88
N GLU A 66 5.99 -8.74 27.93
CA GLU A 66 6.62 -7.41 27.83
C GLU A 66 7.96 -7.43 27.05
N SER A 67 8.73 -8.51 27.15
CA SER A 67 10.00 -8.64 26.44
C SER A 67 9.83 -8.77 24.92
N LEU A 68 8.78 -9.45 24.45
CA LEU A 68 8.47 -9.59 23.03
C LEU A 68 7.89 -8.27 22.49
N GLU A 69 6.98 -7.65 23.24
CA GLU A 69 6.39 -6.36 22.87
C GLU A 69 7.43 -5.24 22.73
N ALA A 70 8.42 -5.19 23.64
CA ALA A 70 9.52 -4.24 23.55
C ALA A 70 10.33 -4.42 22.26
N VAL A 71 10.65 -5.67 21.92
CA VAL A 71 11.41 -6.05 20.71
C VAL A 71 10.62 -5.73 19.43
N LEU A 72 9.31 -5.97 19.41
CA LEU A 72 8.43 -5.60 18.30
C LEU A 72 8.33 -4.07 18.12
N ASN A 73 8.29 -3.32 19.22
CA ASN A 73 8.22 -1.85 19.17
C ASN A 73 9.54 -1.23 18.70
N GLU A 74 10.69 -1.73 19.16
CA GLU A 74 12.00 -1.31 18.64
C GLU A 74 12.13 -1.59 17.13
N TRP A 75 11.72 -2.77 16.68
CA TRP A 75 11.71 -3.11 15.27
C TRP A 75 10.77 -2.22 14.45
N ARG A 76 9.61 -1.86 15.01
CA ARG A 76 8.65 -0.94 14.40
C ARG A 76 9.25 0.45 14.16
N GLU A 77 9.97 1.01 15.13
CA GLU A 77 10.64 2.30 14.95
C GLU A 77 11.73 2.23 13.88
N LEU A 78 12.52 1.16 13.85
CA LEU A 78 13.52 0.96 12.80
C LEU A 78 12.89 0.83 11.40
N CYS A 79 11.74 0.16 11.29
CA CYS A 79 10.99 0.11 10.03
C CYS A 79 10.50 1.49 9.58
N LYS A 80 10.11 2.37 10.51
CA LYS A 80 9.75 3.77 10.18
C LYS A 80 10.95 4.56 9.67
N GLU A 81 12.14 4.36 10.25
CA GLU A 81 13.38 5.01 9.78
C GLU A 81 13.72 4.58 8.34
N VAL A 82 13.61 3.29 8.02
CA VAL A 82 13.81 2.77 6.65
C VAL A 82 12.79 3.38 5.69
N PHE A 83 11.51 3.42 6.08
CA PHE A 83 10.44 3.98 5.25
C PHE A 83 10.64 5.47 4.94
N THR A 84 10.96 6.27 5.96
CA THR A 84 11.18 7.72 5.80
C THR A 84 12.40 7.99 4.92
N THR A 85 13.48 7.23 5.10
CA THR A 85 14.69 7.32 4.28
C THR A 85 14.43 6.96 2.82
N ARG A 86 13.72 5.85 2.56
CA ARG A 86 13.35 5.46 1.20
C ARG A 86 12.49 6.52 0.53
N THR A 87 11.49 7.04 1.24
CA THR A 87 10.59 8.08 0.71
C THR A 87 11.38 9.34 0.31
N ARG A 88 12.35 9.76 1.13
CA ARG A 88 13.24 10.89 0.81
C ARG A 88 14.08 10.61 -0.43
N ALA A 89 14.65 9.41 -0.54
CA ALA A 89 15.45 9.03 -1.69
C ALA A 89 14.63 8.97 -2.99
N ASP A 90 13.42 8.42 -2.96
CA ASP A 90 12.52 8.39 -4.11
C ASP A 90 12.08 9.80 -4.53
N THR A 91 11.89 10.70 -3.55
CA THR A 91 11.58 12.12 -3.82
C THR A 91 12.76 12.81 -4.52
N PHE A 92 13.99 12.61 -4.03
CA PHE A 92 15.20 13.13 -4.64
C PHE A 92 15.42 12.63 -6.07
N LEU A 93 15.21 11.33 -6.31
CA LEU A 93 15.31 10.74 -7.65
C LEU A 93 14.31 11.38 -8.62
N LYS A 94 13.10 11.65 -8.14
CA LYS A 94 12.06 12.33 -8.93
C LYS A 94 12.44 13.78 -9.26
N GLU A 95 12.98 14.53 -8.29
CA GLU A 95 13.43 15.91 -8.50
C GLU A 95 14.61 16.01 -9.48
N LYS A 96 15.56 15.06 -9.43
CA LYS A 96 16.67 14.97 -10.41
C LYS A 96 16.19 14.61 -11.82
N GLU A 97 15.13 13.81 -11.95
CA GLU A 97 14.51 13.55 -13.25
C GLU A 97 13.77 14.79 -13.80
N GLU A 98 13.15 15.59 -12.93
CA GLU A 98 12.46 16.84 -13.32
C GLU A 98 13.43 18.00 -13.64
N SER A 99 14.64 18.01 -13.05
CA SER A 99 15.66 19.07 -13.24
C SER A 99 16.46 18.97 -14.55
N LYS A 100 16.27 17.90 -15.35
CA LYS A 100 16.98 17.70 -16.64
C LYS A 100 16.39 18.52 -17.81
N GLU A 101 15.35 19.33 -17.61
CA GLU A 101 14.93 20.32 -18.62
C GLU A 101 15.16 21.76 -18.15
N PRO A 102 15.99 22.51 -18.89
CA PRO A 102 15.44 23.71 -19.52
C PRO A 102 15.91 23.95 -20.97
N MET A 103 14.91 24.16 -21.83
CA MET A 103 14.76 25.24 -22.83
C MET A 103 15.85 25.50 -23.91
N ALA A 104 15.50 25.22 -25.17
CA ALA A 104 15.82 26.09 -26.31
C ALA A 104 14.76 25.95 -27.43
N THR A 105 14.40 27.11 -27.98
CA THR A 105 13.29 27.44 -28.88
C THR A 105 13.47 27.04 -30.35
N SER A 106 12.34 26.74 -30.99
CA SER A 106 11.97 26.96 -32.41
C SER A 106 12.74 26.24 -33.54
N ALA A 107 12.08 25.30 -34.21
CA ALA A 107 11.67 25.43 -35.61
C ALA A 107 10.89 24.19 -36.09
N LEU A 108 9.92 24.46 -36.97
CA LEU A 108 8.98 23.57 -37.64
C LEU A 108 9.61 22.28 -38.20
N THR A 109 8.95 21.13 -38.03
CA THR A 109 8.48 20.28 -39.15
C THR A 109 7.73 19.05 -38.65
N GLU A 110 6.61 18.79 -39.30
CA GLU A 110 5.76 17.62 -39.15
C GLU A 110 6.54 16.32 -39.43
N LYS A 111 6.38 15.30 -38.57
CA LYS A 111 5.85 13.99 -38.98
C LYS A 111 5.70 13.02 -37.82
N SER A 112 4.48 12.48 -37.73
CA SER A 112 4.13 11.09 -37.45
C SER A 112 4.81 10.38 -36.27
N GLY A 113 4.01 10.16 -35.23
CA GLY A 113 4.35 9.28 -34.13
C GLY A 113 3.29 9.33 -33.05
N SER A 114 2.09 8.84 -33.37
CA SER A 114 0.97 8.69 -32.42
C SER A 114 1.38 7.78 -31.27
N LYS A 115 1.99 8.33 -30.22
CA LYS A 115 1.94 7.77 -28.87
C LYS A 115 1.22 8.79 -28.01
N SER A 116 -0.05 8.50 -27.83
CA SER A 116 -0.99 9.09 -26.89
C SER A 116 -0.28 9.69 -25.69
N GLN A 117 -0.26 11.01 -25.70
CA GLN A 117 0.03 11.90 -24.58
C GLN A 117 -1.04 11.66 -23.50
N LEU A 118 -0.87 10.61 -22.69
CA LEU A 118 -1.55 10.58 -21.39
C LEU A 118 -0.86 11.65 -20.55
N GLY A 119 -1.53 12.78 -20.37
CA GLY A 119 -1.07 13.84 -19.48
C GLY A 119 -0.62 13.24 -18.16
N LYS A 120 0.55 13.65 -17.67
CA LYS A 120 1.04 13.27 -16.35
C LYS A 120 0.02 13.74 -15.31
N LEU A 121 -0.90 12.85 -14.98
CA LEU A 121 -1.82 12.99 -13.85
C LEU A 121 -0.95 13.13 -12.60
N LYS A 122 -1.25 14.14 -11.78
CA LYS A 122 -0.63 14.30 -10.46
C LYS A 122 -0.70 12.93 -9.75
N PRO A 123 0.38 12.48 -9.06
CA PRO A 123 0.33 11.22 -8.32
C PRO A 123 -0.90 11.22 -7.43
N VAL A 124 -1.84 10.32 -7.70
CA VAL A 124 -3.03 10.15 -6.87
C VAL A 124 -2.53 9.75 -5.49
N PRO A 125 -2.89 10.48 -4.41
CA PRO A 125 -2.48 10.10 -3.07
C PRO A 125 -2.92 8.66 -2.81
N LEU A 126 -2.03 7.86 -2.22
CA LEU A 126 -2.34 6.47 -1.91
C LEU A 126 -3.62 6.41 -1.05
N PRO A 127 -4.62 5.60 -1.45
CA PRO A 127 -5.90 5.57 -0.78
C PRO A 127 -5.73 5.00 0.63
N LYS A 128 -6.53 5.48 1.59
CA LYS A 128 -6.54 4.96 2.97
C LYS A 128 -7.75 4.06 3.17
N PHE A 129 -7.57 2.99 3.93
CA PHE A 129 -8.63 2.03 4.20
C PHE A 129 -8.61 1.56 5.66
N ASP A 130 -9.71 1.78 6.36
CA ASP A 130 -9.86 1.49 7.79
C ASP A 130 -10.55 0.16 8.10
N GLY A 131 -11.12 -0.50 7.07
CA GLY A 131 -11.90 -1.73 7.21
C GLY A 131 -13.38 -1.58 6.83
N ASN A 132 -13.83 -0.43 6.36
CA ASN A 132 -15.20 -0.24 5.88
C ASN A 132 -15.48 -1.07 4.60
N ILE A 133 -16.22 -2.18 4.74
CA ILE A 133 -16.54 -3.12 3.66
C ILE A 133 -17.13 -2.42 2.41
N LEU A 134 -17.92 -1.36 2.58
CA LEU A 134 -18.53 -0.61 1.48
C LEU A 134 -17.50 0.13 0.61
N GLU A 135 -16.39 0.55 1.21
CA GLU A 135 -15.33 1.30 0.54
C GLU A 135 -14.23 0.37 0.00
N PHE A 136 -14.23 -0.90 0.38
CA PHE A 136 -13.16 -1.84 0.03
C PHE A 136 -12.96 -1.97 -1.48
N LYS A 137 -14.03 -2.02 -2.28
CA LYS A 137 -13.92 -2.10 -3.74
C LYS A 137 -13.25 -0.86 -4.32
N SER A 138 -13.70 0.33 -3.93
CA SER A 138 -13.12 1.59 -4.40
C SER A 138 -11.67 1.75 -3.99
N PHE A 139 -11.34 1.37 -2.75
CA PHE A 139 -9.98 1.31 -2.25
C PHE A 139 -9.10 0.36 -3.07
N TRP A 140 -9.57 -0.88 -3.26
CA TRP A 140 -8.80 -1.92 -3.93
C TRP A 140 -8.54 -1.58 -5.39
N ASP A 141 -9.56 -1.11 -6.13
CA ASP A 141 -9.41 -0.72 -7.54
C ASP A 141 -8.34 0.39 -7.71
N GLN A 142 -8.31 1.36 -6.77
CA GLN A 142 -7.30 2.42 -6.76
C GLN A 142 -5.90 1.92 -6.38
N PHE A 143 -5.80 1.04 -5.37
CA PHE A 143 -4.54 0.45 -4.94
C PHE A 143 -3.96 -0.48 -6.03
N GLU A 144 -4.81 -1.25 -6.70
CA GLU A 144 -4.44 -2.21 -7.72
C GLU A 144 -3.75 -1.51 -8.90
N VAL A 145 -4.36 -0.44 -9.41
CA VAL A 145 -3.81 0.34 -10.53
C VAL A 145 -2.53 1.08 -10.13
N SER A 146 -2.46 1.56 -8.88
CA SER A 146 -1.34 2.39 -8.43
C SER A 146 -0.11 1.58 -8.00
N ILE A 147 -0.31 0.36 -7.49
CA ILE A 147 0.74 -0.44 -6.83
C ILE A 147 0.71 -1.91 -7.25
N ASP A 148 -0.44 -2.60 -7.20
CA ASP A 148 -0.46 -4.06 -7.38
C ASP A 148 -0.08 -4.50 -8.80
N ARG A 149 -0.54 -3.79 -9.83
CA ARG A 149 -0.25 -4.08 -11.25
C ARG A 149 1.12 -3.61 -11.71
N ARG A 150 1.86 -2.89 -10.87
CA ARG A 150 3.21 -2.40 -11.21
C ARG A 150 4.22 -3.55 -11.15
N GLU A 151 4.78 -3.91 -12.29
CA GLU A 151 5.83 -4.95 -12.38
C GLU A 151 7.20 -4.46 -11.92
N ASP A 152 7.39 -3.13 -11.86
CA ASP A 152 8.62 -2.51 -11.39
C ASP A 152 8.78 -2.52 -9.86
N LEU A 153 7.72 -2.92 -9.13
CA LEU A 153 7.72 -3.04 -7.67
C LEU A 153 7.77 -4.52 -7.24
N GLY A 154 8.70 -4.84 -6.34
CA GLY A 154 8.77 -6.17 -5.71
C GLY A 154 7.62 -6.41 -4.74
N ALA A 155 7.26 -7.68 -4.51
CA ALA A 155 6.15 -8.07 -3.65
C ALA A 155 6.26 -7.52 -2.21
N ILE A 156 7.48 -7.46 -1.64
CA ILE A 156 7.70 -6.85 -0.32
C ILE A 156 7.43 -5.34 -0.33
N THR A 157 7.80 -4.64 -1.40
CA THR A 157 7.53 -3.20 -1.57
C THR A 157 6.04 -2.95 -1.71
N LYS A 158 5.33 -3.78 -2.49
CA LYS A 158 3.87 -3.73 -2.60
C LYS A 158 3.19 -3.97 -1.26
N PHE A 159 3.66 -4.95 -0.48
CA PHE A 159 3.14 -5.20 0.85
C PHE A 159 3.38 -4.02 1.80
N LEU A 160 4.57 -3.42 1.79
CA LEU A 160 4.85 -2.24 2.61
C LEU A 160 3.93 -1.07 2.25
N HIS A 161 3.68 -0.84 0.95
CA HIS A 161 2.70 0.16 0.50
C HIS A 161 1.29 -0.18 0.97
N LEU A 162 0.84 -1.42 0.77
CA LEU A 162 -0.46 -1.90 1.21
C LEU A 162 -0.65 -1.64 2.71
N ARG A 163 0.30 -2.08 3.54
CA ARG A 163 0.25 -1.89 5.00
C ARG A 163 0.19 -0.41 5.40
N SER A 164 0.89 0.46 4.68
CA SER A 164 0.84 1.92 4.92
C SER A 164 -0.51 2.55 4.58
N CYS A 165 -1.30 1.90 3.74
CA CYS A 165 -2.64 2.35 3.35
C CYS A 165 -3.72 1.90 4.34
N LEU A 166 -3.43 0.89 5.16
CA LEU A 166 -4.40 0.29 6.08
C LEU A 166 -4.39 0.97 7.45
N SER A 167 -5.56 1.10 8.04
CA SER A 167 -5.78 1.55 9.41
C SER A 167 -6.90 0.74 10.06
N GLY A 168 -7.21 1.01 11.33
CA GLY A 168 -8.40 0.45 12.00
C GLY A 168 -8.50 -1.08 11.95
N ALA A 169 -9.68 -1.56 11.54
CA ALA A 169 -9.99 -2.98 11.45
C ALA A 169 -9.22 -3.68 10.31
N ALA A 170 -8.88 -2.97 9.24
CA ALA A 170 -8.11 -3.53 8.14
C ALA A 170 -6.66 -3.79 8.52
N LEU A 171 -6.03 -2.87 9.26
CA LEU A 171 -4.68 -3.08 9.77
C LEU A 171 -4.63 -4.22 10.80
N LYS A 172 -5.61 -4.27 11.72
CA LYS A 172 -5.76 -5.39 12.67
C LYS A 172 -5.92 -6.74 12.00
N ALA A 173 -6.51 -6.78 10.80
CA ALA A 173 -6.70 -8.03 10.07
C ALA A 173 -5.40 -8.69 9.60
N ILE A 174 -4.34 -7.90 9.47
CA ILE A 174 -3.04 -8.35 8.95
C ILE A 174 -1.93 -8.18 9.98
N GLU A 175 -2.26 -7.76 11.21
CA GLU A 175 -1.31 -7.39 12.26
C GLU A 175 -0.44 -8.57 12.71
N GLY A 176 -0.98 -9.80 12.64
CA GLY A 176 -0.25 -11.05 12.93
C GLY A 176 0.51 -11.63 11.74
N ILE A 177 0.47 -10.98 10.56
CA ILE A 177 1.16 -11.48 9.37
C ILE A 177 2.49 -10.75 9.22
N THR A 178 3.58 -11.52 9.18
CA THR A 178 4.93 -11.01 8.98
C THR A 178 5.06 -10.33 7.62
N VAL A 179 5.69 -9.15 7.58
CA VAL A 179 5.88 -8.39 6.34
C VAL A 179 7.03 -8.98 5.51
N CYS A 180 6.71 -9.92 4.63
CA CYS A 180 7.67 -10.51 3.69
C CYS A 180 7.07 -10.66 2.28
N ALA A 181 7.93 -10.85 1.28
CA ALA A 181 7.51 -10.98 -0.12
C ALA A 181 6.55 -12.16 -0.33
N GLU A 182 6.81 -13.25 0.38
CA GLU A 182 6.10 -14.53 0.29
C GLU A 182 4.67 -14.41 0.84
N ASN A 183 4.46 -13.56 1.84
CA ASN A 183 3.17 -13.36 2.49
C ASN A 183 2.28 -12.34 1.76
N TYR A 184 2.81 -11.59 0.78
CA TYR A 184 2.03 -10.59 0.06
C TYR A 184 0.73 -11.15 -0.55
N PRO A 185 0.75 -12.29 -1.27
CA PRO A 185 -0.48 -12.88 -1.81
C PRO A 185 -1.48 -13.28 -0.72
N GLU A 186 -1.00 -13.80 0.41
CA GLU A 186 -1.84 -14.25 1.52
C GLU A 186 -2.51 -13.08 2.25
N VAL A 187 -1.80 -11.95 2.36
CA VAL A 187 -2.34 -10.70 2.92
C VAL A 187 -3.42 -10.14 2.02
N VAL A 188 -3.16 -10.08 0.71
CA VAL A 188 -4.16 -9.65 -0.28
C VAL A 188 -5.39 -10.54 -0.18
N GLN A 189 -5.21 -11.86 -0.16
CA GLN A 189 -6.31 -12.80 -0.02
C GLN A 189 -7.07 -12.62 1.31
N THR A 190 -6.38 -12.38 2.42
CA THR A 190 -7.01 -12.12 3.73
C THR A 190 -7.88 -10.87 3.70
N LEU A 191 -7.39 -9.78 3.09
CA LEU A 191 -8.17 -8.55 2.93
C LEU A 191 -9.39 -8.78 2.02
N HIS A 192 -9.23 -9.51 0.92
CA HIS A 192 -10.34 -9.86 0.05
C HIS A 192 -11.37 -10.74 0.77
N ASN A 193 -10.97 -11.80 1.45
CA ASN A 193 -11.89 -12.68 2.16
C ASN A 193 -12.67 -11.94 3.26
N ARG A 194 -12.01 -10.99 3.93
CA ARG A 194 -12.59 -10.28 5.07
C ARG A 194 -13.47 -9.10 4.65
N PHE A 195 -13.06 -8.36 3.61
CA PHE A 195 -13.66 -7.08 3.24
C PHE A 195 -14.25 -7.04 1.82
N HIS A 196 -13.90 -7.98 0.94
CA HIS A 196 -14.51 -8.15 -0.38
C HIS A 196 -15.76 -9.05 -0.32
N ARG A 197 -16.68 -8.73 0.60
CA ARG A 197 -17.91 -9.49 0.83
C ARG A 197 -19.02 -9.10 -0.13
N VAL A 198 -18.73 -9.12 -1.43
CA VAL A 198 -19.70 -8.84 -2.50
C VAL A 198 -21.00 -9.66 -2.34
N PRO A 199 -21.00 -10.95 -1.94
CA PRO A 199 -22.23 -11.71 -1.74
C PRO A 199 -23.14 -11.17 -0.62
N GLU A 200 -22.57 -10.75 0.51
CA GLU A 200 -23.33 -10.20 1.64
C GLU A 200 -23.82 -8.77 1.35
N VAL A 201 -23.04 -8.00 0.58
CA VAL A 201 -23.46 -6.68 0.09
C VAL A 201 -24.59 -6.82 -0.93
N VAL A 202 -24.50 -7.79 -1.84
CA VAL A 202 -25.58 -8.14 -2.78
C VAL A 202 -26.83 -8.60 -2.02
N GLU A 203 -26.69 -9.49 -1.04
CA GLU A 203 -27.81 -9.95 -0.20
C GLU A 203 -28.46 -8.78 0.57
N SER A 204 -27.66 -7.87 1.10
CA SER A 204 -28.14 -6.64 1.76
C SER A 204 -28.93 -5.74 0.81
N HIS A 205 -28.43 -5.52 -0.42
CA HIS A 205 -29.15 -4.74 -1.43
C HIS A 205 -30.44 -5.44 -1.87
N VAL A 206 -30.41 -6.76 -2.08
CA VAL A 206 -31.60 -7.55 -2.42
C VAL A 206 -32.64 -7.48 -1.31
N LEU A 207 -32.24 -7.67 -0.04
CA LEU A 207 -33.15 -7.56 1.11
C LEU A 207 -33.74 -6.16 1.25
N LYS A 208 -32.94 -5.10 1.03
CA LYS A 208 -33.43 -3.72 1.04
C LYS A 208 -34.45 -3.45 -0.07
N VAL A 209 -34.20 -3.96 -1.28
CA VAL A 209 -35.14 -3.88 -2.41
C VAL A 209 -36.44 -4.60 -2.10
N VAL A 210 -36.38 -5.81 -1.55
CA VAL A 210 -37.55 -6.61 -1.16
C VAL A 210 -38.33 -5.97 0.01
N SER A 211 -37.65 -5.19 0.85
CA SER A 211 -38.23 -4.50 2.01
C SER A 211 -38.67 -3.06 1.71
N LEU A 212 -38.60 -2.61 0.44
CA LEU A 212 -39.06 -1.28 0.07
C LEU A 212 -40.56 -1.16 0.33
N LYS A 213 -40.94 -0.06 0.99
CA LYS A 213 -42.33 0.21 1.32
C LYS A 213 -43.13 0.44 0.04
N GLU A 214 -44.27 -0.25 -0.08
CA GLU A 214 -45.21 -0.06 -1.18
C GLU A 214 -45.64 1.40 -1.28
N CYS A 215 -45.74 1.92 -2.51
CA CYS A 215 -46.27 3.26 -2.75
C CYS A 215 -47.64 3.39 -2.10
N SER A 216 -47.84 4.46 -1.34
CA SER A 216 -49.18 4.84 -0.90
C SER A 216 -49.91 5.54 -2.06
N ASP A 217 -51.24 5.61 -2.02
CA ASP A 217 -52.09 6.15 -3.10
C ASP A 217 -51.82 7.62 -3.49
N ASP A 218 -50.84 8.30 -2.87
CA ASP A 218 -50.58 9.72 -3.06
C ASP A 218 -49.26 10.00 -3.79
N GLY A 219 -49.40 10.33 -5.07
CA GLY A 219 -48.52 11.29 -5.74
C GLY A 219 -47.31 10.75 -6.49
N ALA A 220 -47.04 11.36 -7.66
CA ALA A 220 -45.85 11.15 -8.48
C ALA A 220 -44.52 11.24 -7.71
N ALA A 221 -44.49 11.93 -6.56
CA ALA A 221 -43.34 12.03 -5.68
C ALA A 221 -42.97 10.69 -5.02
N ASP A 222 -43.95 9.90 -4.60
CA ASP A 222 -43.72 8.59 -3.97
C ASP A 222 -43.24 7.55 -5.00
N LEU A 223 -43.73 7.64 -6.23
CA LEU A 223 -43.26 6.82 -7.36
C LEU A 223 -41.82 7.21 -7.76
N THR A 224 -41.51 8.50 -7.77
CA THR A 224 -40.16 8.99 -8.07
C THR A 224 -39.17 8.55 -7.00
N ARG A 225 -39.54 8.66 -5.71
CA ARG A 225 -38.73 8.14 -4.59
C ARG A 225 -38.43 6.65 -4.75
N LEU A 226 -39.47 5.84 -5.01
CA LEU A 226 -39.31 4.39 -5.17
C LEU A 226 -38.40 4.05 -6.36
N HIS A 227 -38.58 4.75 -7.48
CA HIS A 227 -37.73 4.61 -8.66
C HIS A 227 -36.27 4.94 -8.38
N ASP A 228 -35.99 6.03 -7.67
CA ASP A 228 -34.64 6.46 -7.35
C ASP A 228 -33.95 5.52 -6.36
N ASP A 229 -34.69 5.02 -5.36
CA ASP A 229 -34.21 4.03 -4.40
C ASP A 229 -33.89 2.68 -5.07
N LEU A 230 -34.76 2.21 -5.98
CA LEU A 230 -34.52 1.01 -6.79
C LEU A 230 -33.30 1.17 -7.70
N ASN A 231 -33.21 2.30 -8.42
CA ASN A 231 -32.11 2.54 -9.33
C ASN A 231 -30.77 2.67 -8.61
N ARG A 232 -30.73 3.29 -7.43
CA ARG A 232 -29.51 3.34 -6.61
C ARG A 232 -29.01 1.92 -6.31
N HIS A 233 -29.88 1.05 -5.81
CA HIS A 233 -29.50 -0.33 -5.50
C HIS A 233 -29.13 -1.14 -6.75
N PHE A 234 -29.82 -0.92 -7.88
CA PHE A 234 -29.46 -1.56 -9.14
C PHE A 234 -28.10 -1.09 -9.67
N LEU A 235 -27.80 0.20 -9.59
CA LEU A 235 -26.50 0.76 -9.98
C LEU A 235 -25.36 0.23 -9.09
N GLU A 236 -25.60 0.09 -7.79
CA GLU A 236 -24.67 -0.51 -6.82
C GLU A 236 -24.42 -2.00 -7.14
N LEU A 237 -25.48 -2.79 -7.40
CA LEU A 237 -25.37 -4.20 -7.81
C LEU A 237 -24.62 -4.37 -9.14
N ARG A 238 -24.89 -3.51 -10.12
CA ARG A 238 -24.20 -3.52 -11.42
C ARG A 238 -22.72 -3.15 -11.26
N ALA A 239 -22.37 -2.20 -10.39
CA ALA A 239 -20.99 -1.85 -10.09
C ALA A 239 -20.22 -3.03 -9.45
N LEU A 240 -20.92 -3.95 -8.77
CA LEU A 240 -20.36 -5.18 -8.23
C LEU A 240 -20.18 -6.29 -9.27
N GLY A 241 -20.54 -6.06 -10.55
CA GLY A 241 -20.36 -7.02 -11.63
C GLY A 241 -21.40 -8.15 -11.64
N LYS A 242 -22.56 -7.93 -11.02
CA LYS A 242 -23.71 -8.85 -11.11
C LYS A 242 -24.76 -8.24 -12.04
N ASP A 243 -24.91 -8.85 -13.21
CA ASP A 243 -26.01 -8.61 -14.17
C ASP A 243 -27.18 -9.59 -13.93
#